data_AF-A0A519F3N3-F1
#
_entry.id   AF-A0A519F3N3-F1
#
_cell.length_a   1.000
_cell.length_b   1.000
_cell.length_c   1.000
_cell.angle_alpha   90.00
_cell.angle_beta   90.00
_cell.angle_gamma   90.00
#
_symmetry.space_group_name_H-M   'P 1'
#
loop_
_entity.id
_entity.type
_entity.pdbx_description
1 polymer ?
#
loop_
_entity_poly.entity_id
_entity_poly.type
_entity_poly.pdbx_seq_one_letter_code
_entity_poly.pdbx_strand_id
1 'polypeptide(L)'
;MTPIPLLLGFVIMSLASLAIYAKGAHSGPLRGHTLVHSAVPFIAATAYLCMYLGVGNLIKPDDSVTYLARYVDWALTTPLLLAGVVSSAFLGGREQEGQAGFVASIVTLDVMMIVAGLIASLAPYGTLKWVFFAWSCAAFVGVL
;
A
#
# COMPACT_ATOMS: atom_id res chain seq x y z
N MET A 1 15.50 -21.08 7.05
CA MET A 1 14.11 -21.55 6.93
C MET A 1 13.52 -20.94 5.66
N THR A 2 12.83 -21.71 4.82
CA THR A 2 12.17 -21.16 3.62
C THR A 2 11.06 -20.18 4.03
N PRO A 3 11.00 -18.95 3.48
CA PRO A 3 10.01 -17.96 3.89
C PRO A 3 8.64 -18.23 3.26
N ILE A 4 8.02 -19.35 3.65
CA ILE A 4 6.73 -19.86 3.17
C ILE A 4 5.63 -18.78 3.19
N PRO A 5 5.49 -17.92 4.22
CA PRO A 5 4.46 -16.89 4.23
C PRO A 5 4.56 -15.90 3.06
N LEU A 6 5.77 -15.59 2.60
CA LEU A 6 5.97 -14.67 1.47
C LEU A 6 5.53 -15.31 0.15
N LEU A 7 5.81 -16.60 -0.02
CA LEU A 7 5.36 -17.36 -1.19
C LEU A 7 3.82 -17.48 -1.22
N LEU A 8 3.21 -17.76 -0.08
CA LEU A 8 1.75 -17.79 0.04
C LEU A 8 1.14 -16.43 -0.31
N GLY A 9 1.74 -15.33 0.18
CA GLY A 9 1.34 -13.97 -0.19
C GLY A 9 1.39 -13.73 -1.70
N PHE A 10 2.49 -14.12 -2.36
CA PHE A 10 2.61 -14.02 -3.82
C PHE A 10 1.51 -14.79 -4.56
N VAL A 11 1.27 -16.05 -4.18
CA VAL A 11 0.28 -16.91 -4.84
C VAL A 11 -1.13 -16.35 -4.65
N ILE A 12 -1.51 -16.00 -3.41
CA ILE A 12 -2.84 -15.49 -3.10
C ILE A 12 -3.11 -14.18 -3.85
N MET A 13 -2.17 -13.24 -3.79
CA MET A 13 -2.33 -11.94 -4.44
C MET A 13 -2.37 -12.05 -5.97
N SER A 14 -1.58 -12.95 -6.56
CA SER A 14 -1.62 -13.22 -8.01
C SER A 14 -2.99 -13.78 -8.45
N LEU A 15 -3.50 -14.78 -7.72
CA LEU A 15 -4.80 -15.38 -8.02
C LEU A 15 -5.96 -14.40 -7.81
N ALA A 16 -5.89 -13.58 -6.74
CA ALA A 16 -6.89 -12.56 -6.46
C ALA A 16 -6.92 -11.48 -7.56
N SER A 17 -5.76 -11.00 -8.02
CA SER A 17 -5.67 -10.04 -9.11
C SER A 17 -6.35 -10.56 -10.38
N LEU A 18 -6.02 -11.79 -10.78
CA LEU A 18 -6.60 -12.43 -11.96
C LEU A 18 -8.12 -12.63 -11.81
N ALA A 19 -8.57 -13.09 -10.64
CA ALA A 19 -9.97 -13.31 -10.37
C ALA A 19 -10.80 -12.01 -10.40
N ILE A 20 -10.28 -10.92 -9.84
CA ILE A 20 -10.92 -9.59 -9.85
C ILE A 20 -10.98 -9.06 -11.28
N TYR A 21 -9.88 -9.14 -12.03
CA TYR A 21 -9.85 -8.68 -13.42
C TYR A 21 -10.83 -9.47 -14.27
N ALA A 22 -10.83 -10.80 -14.20
CA ALA A 22 -11.66 -11.66 -15.04
C ALA A 22 -13.17 -11.57 -14.73
N LYS A 23 -13.55 -11.29 -13.48
CA LYS A 23 -14.96 -11.21 -13.05
C LYS A 23 -15.51 -9.78 -12.99
N GLY A 24 -14.63 -8.79 -13.06
CA GLY A 24 -15.02 -7.39 -12.91
C GLY A 24 -15.69 -6.81 -14.14
N ALA A 25 -16.19 -5.58 -14.00
CA ALA A 25 -16.80 -4.86 -15.10
C ALA A 25 -15.72 -4.31 -16.05
N HIS A 26 -15.83 -4.61 -17.33
CA HIS A 26 -14.92 -4.07 -18.36
C HIS A 26 -15.51 -2.87 -19.12
N SER A 27 -16.74 -2.48 -18.81
CA SER A 27 -17.46 -1.36 -19.42
C SER A 27 -18.32 -0.64 -18.39
N GLY A 28 -18.65 0.62 -18.66
CA GLY A 28 -19.50 1.42 -17.78
C GLY A 28 -18.77 1.99 -16.55
N PRO A 29 -19.53 2.55 -15.58
CA PRO A 29 -18.98 3.34 -14.48
C PRO A 29 -18.09 2.54 -13.51
N LEU A 30 -18.26 1.22 -13.45
CA LEU A 30 -17.49 0.34 -12.55
C LEU A 30 -16.14 -0.12 -13.12
N ARG A 31 -15.85 0.18 -14.39
CA ARG A 31 -14.59 -0.24 -15.04
C ARG A 31 -13.35 0.24 -14.27
N GLY A 32 -13.37 1.49 -13.79
CA GLY A 32 -12.26 2.06 -13.01
C GLY A 32 -11.99 1.26 -11.73
N HIS A 33 -13.04 0.88 -11.00
CA HIS A 33 -12.93 0.06 -9.80
C HIS A 33 -12.33 -1.32 -10.12
N THR A 34 -12.79 -2.00 -11.17
CA THR A 34 -12.20 -3.29 -11.58
C THR A 34 -10.71 -3.18 -11.86
N LEU A 35 -10.29 -2.15 -12.60
CA LEU A 35 -8.87 -1.96 -12.91
C LEU A 35 -8.05 -1.69 -11.64
N VAL A 36 -8.47 -0.74 -10.80
CA VAL A 36 -7.75 -0.39 -9.55
C VAL A 36 -7.67 -1.60 -8.60
N HIS A 37 -8.79 -2.28 -8.36
CA HIS A 37 -8.84 -3.43 -7.45
C HIS A 37 -8.13 -4.67 -7.99
N SER A 38 -7.92 -4.80 -9.30
CA SER A 38 -7.03 -5.83 -9.87
C SER A 38 -5.55 -5.44 -9.82
N ALA A 39 -5.23 -4.15 -9.95
CA ALA A 39 -3.86 -3.64 -9.92
C ALA A 39 -3.24 -3.72 -8.53
N VAL A 40 -3.99 -3.38 -7.48
CA VAL A 40 -3.53 -3.44 -6.07
C VAL A 40 -2.92 -4.81 -5.71
N PRO A 41 -3.64 -5.94 -5.84
CA PRO A 41 -3.07 -7.25 -5.54
C PRO A 41 -1.96 -7.66 -6.53
N PHE A 42 -1.94 -7.15 -7.76
CA PHE A 42 -0.82 -7.41 -8.67
C PHE A 42 0.49 -6.75 -8.21
N ILE A 43 0.41 -5.51 -7.72
CA ILE A 43 1.54 -4.79 -7.11
C ILE A 43 2.00 -5.54 -5.85
N ALA A 44 1.06 -5.91 -4.98
CA ALA A 44 1.37 -6.66 -3.76
C ALA A 44 2.02 -8.02 -4.08
N ALA A 45 1.50 -8.76 -5.08
CA ALA A 45 2.10 -10.02 -5.53
C ALA A 45 3.57 -9.83 -5.93
N THR A 46 3.85 -8.79 -6.72
CA THR A 46 5.22 -8.46 -7.15
C THR A 46 6.13 -8.19 -5.94
N ALA A 47 5.66 -7.45 -4.95
CA ALA A 47 6.42 -7.20 -3.73
C ALA A 47 6.65 -8.47 -2.90
N TYR A 48 5.63 -9.32 -2.75
CA TYR A 48 5.78 -10.62 -2.08
C TYR A 48 6.80 -11.52 -2.76
N LEU A 49 6.83 -11.54 -4.10
CA LEU A 49 7.83 -12.27 -4.86
C LEU A 49 9.24 -11.71 -4.64
N CYS A 50 9.42 -10.38 -4.70
CA CYS A 50 10.70 -9.74 -4.40
C CYS A 50 11.20 -10.13 -3.00
N MET A 51 10.35 -10.02 -1.98
CA MET A 51 10.72 -10.37 -0.60
C MET A 51 11.06 -11.85 -0.45
N TYR A 52 10.32 -12.74 -1.13
CA TYR A 52 10.58 -14.19 -1.14
C TYR A 52 11.93 -14.53 -1.77
N LEU A 53 12.26 -13.88 -2.89
CA LEU A 53 13.52 -14.06 -3.62
C LEU A 53 14.72 -13.35 -2.97
N GLY A 54 14.52 -12.62 -1.88
CA GLY A 54 15.58 -11.90 -1.17
C GLY A 54 15.89 -10.49 -1.71
N VAL A 55 15.14 -10.00 -2.69
CA VAL A 55 15.39 -8.70 -3.33
C VAL A 55 14.90 -7.57 -2.43
N GLY A 56 15.83 -6.71 -2.00
CA GLY A 56 15.53 -5.56 -1.13
C GLY A 56 15.29 -5.92 0.34
N ASN A 57 15.72 -7.11 0.77
CA ASN A 57 15.69 -7.53 2.18
C ASN A 57 16.95 -7.02 2.89
N LEU A 58 16.80 -6.06 3.79
CA LEU A 58 17.90 -5.50 4.57
C LEU A 58 17.95 -6.19 5.94
N ILE A 59 18.98 -7.01 6.14
CA ILE A 59 19.23 -7.71 7.41
C ILE A 59 20.01 -6.76 8.33
N LYS A 60 19.47 -6.51 9.51
CA LYS A 60 20.09 -5.66 10.54
C LYS A 60 21.01 -6.48 11.46
N PRO A 61 21.88 -5.82 12.26
CA PRO A 61 22.78 -6.51 13.20
C PRO A 61 22.08 -7.36 14.27
N ASP A 62 20.78 -7.17 14.48
CA ASP A 62 19.97 -7.91 15.44
C ASP A 62 19.14 -9.02 14.76
N ASP A 63 19.53 -9.44 13.56
CA ASP A 63 18.86 -10.41 12.67
C ASP A 63 17.44 -10.03 12.24
N SER A 64 16.96 -8.83 12.58
CA SER A 64 15.68 -8.34 12.11
C SER A 64 15.77 -7.86 10.66
N VAL A 65 14.71 -8.10 9.87
CA VAL A 65 14.70 -7.79 8.43
C VAL A 65 13.78 -6.61 8.12
N THR A 66 14.32 -5.62 7.42
CA THR A 66 13.54 -4.55 6.79
C THR A 66 13.33 -4.89 5.32
N TYR A 67 12.08 -5.13 4.93
CA TYR A 67 11.71 -5.47 3.56
C TYR A 67 11.38 -4.19 2.77
N LEU A 68 12.29 -3.72 1.92
CA LEU A 68 12.06 -2.49 1.15
C LEU A 68 10.86 -2.61 0.21
N ALA A 69 10.71 -3.76 -0.46
CA ALA A 69 9.62 -4.03 -1.38
C ALA A 69 8.23 -3.85 -0.73
N ARG A 70 8.12 -4.07 0.59
CA ARG A 70 6.88 -3.83 1.34
C ARG A 70 6.49 -2.35 1.37
N TYR A 71 7.45 -1.46 1.62
CA TYR A 71 7.16 -0.03 1.69
C TYR A 71 6.91 0.56 0.31
N VAL A 72 7.53 0.01 -0.74
CA VAL A 72 7.22 0.37 -2.13
C VAL A 72 5.81 -0.09 -2.51
N ASP A 73 5.42 -1.32 -2.16
CA ASP A 73 4.04 -1.80 -2.30
C ASP A 73 3.06 -0.85 -1.61
N TRP A 74 3.24 -0.60 -0.31
CA TRP A 74 2.32 0.24 0.45
C TRP A 74 2.23 1.67 -0.11
N ALA A 75 3.35 2.29 -0.49
CA ALA A 75 3.35 3.62 -1.08
C ALA A 75 2.56 3.73 -2.40
N LEU A 76 2.29 2.60 -3.06
CA LEU A 76 1.47 2.52 -4.26
C LEU A 76 0.04 2.03 -3.96
N THR A 77 -0.11 1.01 -3.12
CA THR A 77 -1.40 0.33 -2.90
C THR A 77 -2.29 1.07 -1.91
N THR A 78 -1.76 1.70 -0.86
CA THR A 78 -2.60 2.43 0.09
C THR A 78 -3.24 3.68 -0.53
N PRO A 79 -2.56 4.49 -1.38
CA PRO A 79 -3.24 5.58 -2.09
C PRO A 79 -4.30 5.08 -3.08
N LEU A 80 -4.04 3.98 -3.77
CA LEU A 80 -5.00 3.38 -4.71
C LEU A 80 -6.25 2.86 -3.99
N LEU A 81 -6.08 2.25 -2.81
CA LEU A 81 -7.19 1.81 -1.97
C LEU A 81 -8.01 3.00 -1.45
N LEU A 82 -7.35 4.05 -0.97
CA LEU A 82 -8.03 5.29 -0.54
C LEU A 82 -8.78 5.94 -1.70
N ALA A 83 -8.19 6.03 -2.88
CA ALA A 83 -8.87 6.51 -4.09
C ALA A 83 -10.10 5.65 -4.44
N GLY A 84 -10.03 4.33 -4.24
CA GLY A 84 -11.15 3.40 -4.37
C GLY A 84 -12.28 3.66 -3.36
N VAL A 85 -11.93 3.90 -2.09
CA VAL A 85 -12.90 4.22 -1.03
C VAL A 85 -13.57 5.57 -1.31
N VAL A 86 -12.78 6.59 -1.62
CA VAL A 86 -13.27 7.93 -1.94
C VAL A 86 -14.19 7.87 -3.16
N SER A 87 -13.73 7.31 -4.28
CA SER A 87 -14.60 7.16 -5.48
C SER A 87 -15.90 6.45 -5.17
N SER A 88 -15.88 5.40 -4.33
CA SER A 88 -17.11 4.69 -3.90
C SER A 88 -18.07 5.57 -3.10
N ALA A 89 -17.56 6.43 -2.21
CA ALA A 89 -18.37 7.35 -1.43
C ALA A 89 -19.04 8.44 -2.30
N PHE A 90 -18.39 8.83 -3.40
CA PHE A 90 -18.89 9.85 -4.33
C PHE A 90 -19.76 9.30 -5.47
N LEU A 91 -19.95 7.98 -5.59
CA LEU A 91 -20.83 7.37 -6.60
C LEU A 91 -22.31 7.80 -6.49
N GLY A 92 -22.72 8.50 -5.42
CA GLY A 92 -24.07 9.04 -5.23
C GLY A 92 -24.17 10.53 -4.90
N GLY A 93 -23.06 11.27 -4.81
CA GLY A 93 -23.02 12.66 -4.34
C GLY A 93 -23.00 13.69 -5.49
N ARG A 94 -23.81 14.77 -5.37
CA ARG A 94 -23.89 15.86 -6.36
C ARG A 94 -22.78 16.92 -6.24
N GLU A 95 -21.92 16.84 -5.23
CA GLU A 95 -20.86 17.81 -4.98
C GLU A 95 -19.49 17.22 -5.31
N GLN A 96 -18.95 17.62 -6.46
CA GLN A 96 -17.57 17.35 -6.90
C GLN A 96 -16.60 18.46 -6.46
N GLU A 97 -17.12 19.59 -5.97
CA GLU A 97 -16.32 20.70 -5.47
C GLU A 97 -15.59 20.29 -4.19
N GLY A 98 -14.26 20.46 -4.17
CA GLY A 98 -13.41 20.07 -3.03
C GLY A 98 -12.92 18.62 -3.03
N GLN A 99 -13.51 17.73 -3.84
CA GLN A 99 -13.11 16.32 -3.90
C GLN A 99 -11.65 16.14 -4.30
N ALA A 100 -11.17 16.88 -5.31
CA ALA A 100 -9.79 16.80 -5.77
C ALA A 100 -8.79 17.27 -4.69
N GLY A 101 -9.14 18.32 -3.93
CA GLY A 101 -8.33 18.80 -2.82
C GLY A 101 -8.25 17.78 -1.68
N PHE A 102 -9.38 17.19 -1.33
CA PHE A 102 -9.46 16.14 -0.31
C PHE A 102 -8.67 14.88 -0.71
N VAL A 103 -8.81 14.43 -1.95
CA VAL A 103 -8.04 13.29 -2.49
C VAL A 103 -6.54 13.61 -2.48
N ALA A 104 -6.14 14.80 -2.90
CA ALA A 104 -4.74 15.20 -2.88
C ALA A 104 -4.17 15.23 -1.46
N SER A 105 -4.90 15.75 -0.48
CA SER A 105 -4.44 15.80 0.91
C SER A 105 -4.34 14.41 1.54
N ILE A 106 -5.36 13.56 1.38
CA ILE A 106 -5.37 12.23 1.99
C ILE A 106 -4.28 11.34 1.38
N VAL A 107 -4.08 11.40 0.05
CA VAL A 107 -3.00 10.67 -0.63
C VAL A 107 -1.63 11.15 -0.19
N THR A 108 -1.45 12.46 -0.03
CA THR A 108 -0.17 13.02 0.43
C THR A 108 0.16 12.57 1.84
N LEU A 109 -0.82 12.60 2.75
CA LEU A 109 -0.66 12.16 4.13
C LEU A 109 -0.41 10.65 4.23
N ASP A 110 -1.08 9.86 3.39
CA ASP A 110 -0.87 8.41 3.30
C ASP A 110 0.53 8.05 2.80
N VAL A 111 1.02 8.69 1.72
CA VAL A 111 2.39 8.49 1.25
C VAL A 111 3.40 8.93 2.32
N MET A 112 3.16 10.05 2.99
CA MET A 112 4.03 10.54 4.06
C MET A 112 4.08 9.56 5.25
N MET A 113 2.94 8.96 5.60
CA MET A 113 2.86 7.90 6.61
C MET A 113 3.78 6.73 6.22
N ILE A 114 3.68 6.21 4.99
CA ILE A 114 4.51 5.08 4.55
C ILE A 114 6.00 5.43 4.52
N VAL A 115 6.36 6.62 4.03
CA VAL A 115 7.76 7.07 3.97
C VAL A 115 8.34 7.24 5.38
N ALA A 116 7.62 7.88 6.30
CA ALA A 116 8.06 7.99 7.69
C ALA A 116 8.21 6.62 8.36
N GLY A 117 7.29 5.70 8.10
CA GLY A 117 7.38 4.31 8.56
C GLY A 117 8.60 3.57 8.01
N LEU A 118 8.97 3.80 6.74
CA LEU A 118 10.19 3.25 6.15
C LEU A 118 11.43 3.81 6.85
N ILE A 119 11.49 5.13 7.03
CA ILE A 119 12.61 5.79 7.71
C ILE A 119 12.76 5.24 9.13
N ALA A 120 11.65 5.07 9.87
CA ALA A 120 11.67 4.47 11.20
C ALA A 120 12.20 3.02 11.20
N SER A 121 11.93 2.27 10.13
CA SER A 121 12.37 0.87 9.97
C SER A 121 13.85 0.74 9.62
N LEU A 122 14.40 1.75 8.93
CA LEU A 122 15.82 1.86 8.59
C LEU A 122 16.65 2.52 9.70
N ALA A 123 16.01 3.29 10.58
CA ALA A 123 16.68 3.96 11.68
C ALA A 123 17.31 2.95 12.65
N PRO A 124 18.52 3.25 13.18
CA PRO A 124 19.09 2.48 14.28
C PRO A 124 18.15 2.42 15.49
N TYR A 125 18.31 1.38 16.30
CA TYR A 125 17.58 1.26 17.56
C TYR A 125 17.82 2.48 18.46
N GLY A 126 16.74 3.03 19.03
CA GLY A 126 16.79 4.21 19.91
C GLY A 126 15.79 5.30 19.53
N THR A 127 16.08 6.54 19.94
CA THR A 127 15.16 7.68 19.86
C THR A 127 14.70 8.00 18.43
N LEU A 128 15.60 7.93 17.44
CA LEU A 128 15.27 8.28 16.05
C LEU A 128 14.15 7.41 15.47
N LYS A 129 14.19 6.09 15.71
CA LYS A 129 13.12 5.17 15.30
C LYS A 129 11.77 5.60 15.84
N TRP A 130 11.70 5.98 17.12
CA TRP A 130 10.46 6.38 17.76
C TRP A 130 9.95 7.74 17.29
N VAL A 131 10.85 8.69 16.98
CA VAL A 131 10.48 9.98 16.40
C VAL A 131 9.81 9.79 15.03
N PHE A 132 10.41 9.03 14.13
CA PHE A 132 9.81 8.78 12.80
C PHE A 132 8.57 7.90 12.88
N PHE A 133 8.50 6.97 13.83
CA PHE A 133 7.26 6.22 14.09
C PHE A 133 6.13 7.14 14.55
N ALA A 134 6.39 8.03 15.52
CA ALA A 134 5.40 9.01 15.97
C ALA A 134 4.97 9.96 14.83
N TRP A 135 5.91 10.36 13.96
CA TRP A 135 5.61 11.17 12.78
C TRP A 135 4.73 10.43 11.76
N SER A 136 4.98 9.14 11.55
CA SER A 136 4.12 8.26 10.75
C SER A 136 2.70 8.18 11.33
N CYS A 137 2.58 8.07 12.66
CA CYS A 137 1.28 8.06 13.32
C CYS A 137 0.55 9.41 13.18
N ALA A 138 1.25 10.54 13.27
CA ALA A 138 0.66 11.85 13.07
C ALA A 138 0.10 12.01 11.64
N ALA A 139 0.83 11.53 10.63
CA ALA A 139 0.34 11.51 9.26
C ALA A 139 -0.89 10.59 9.11
N PHE A 140 -0.88 9.41 9.76
CA PHE A 140 -2.02 8.49 9.76
C PHE A 140 -3.28 9.10 10.42
N VAL A 141 -3.13 9.90 11.47
CA VAL A 141 -4.27 10.62 12.08
C VAL A 141 -4.95 11.55 11.08
N GLY A 142 -4.22 12.13 10.13
CA GLY A 142 -4.81 12.94 9.07
C GLY A 142 -5.42 12.12 7.91
N VAL A 143 -5.16 10.81 7.85
CA VAL A 143 -5.80 9.88 6.89
C VAL A 143 -7.15 9.37 7.42
N LEU A 144 -7.29 9.25 8.75
CA LEU A 144 -8.53 8.84 9.43
C LEU A 144 -9.65 9.88 9.32
#